data_AF-A0A498L480-F1
#
_entry.id   AF-A0A498L480-F1
#
_cell.length_a   1.000
_cell.length_b   1.000
_cell.length_c   1.000
_cell.angle_alpha   90.00
_cell.angle_beta   90.00
_cell.angle_gamma   90.00
#
_symmetry.space_group_name_H-M   'P 1'
#
loop_
_entity.id
_entity.type
_entity.pdbx_description
1 polymer ?
#
loop_
_entity_poly.entity_id
_entity_poly.type
_entity_poly.pdbx_seq_one_letter_code
_entity_poly.pdbx_strand_id
1 'polypeptide(L)'
;MRARIAELRTDDGEFVVACRDTGVRPEPVTDARFARYADAERACSAASRYRTAMRELAPELTRHDLTVSTVREGTVELAAVREATDRRRPNGLPHSRQTVTLAGSGNDEWLRVENGPVVHFTGPDSLLDDEFVTRQLDSKLGEDA
;
A
#
# COMPACT_ATOMS: atom_id res chain seq x y z
N MET A 1 21.71 -0.75 -21.48
CA MET A 1 20.48 -0.23 -20.82
C MET A 1 20.53 -0.47 -19.31
N ARG A 2 20.67 -1.71 -18.83
CA ARG A 2 20.84 -2.03 -17.39
C ARG A 2 21.99 -1.28 -16.71
N ALA A 3 23.19 -1.28 -17.29
CA ALA A 3 24.36 -0.55 -16.75
C ALA A 3 24.09 0.95 -16.57
N ARG A 4 23.39 1.58 -17.53
CA ARG A 4 23.04 3.00 -17.47
C ARG A 4 22.07 3.32 -16.33
N ILE A 5 21.19 2.40 -15.98
CA ILE A 5 20.29 2.55 -14.83
C ILE A 5 21.10 2.41 -13.54
N ALA A 6 22.00 1.43 -13.47
CA ALA A 6 22.87 1.22 -12.31
C ALA A 6 23.76 2.43 -12.00
N GLU A 7 24.33 3.09 -13.01
CA GLU A 7 25.13 4.32 -12.86
C GLU A 7 24.35 5.52 -12.28
N LEU A 8 23.03 5.55 -12.49
CA LEU A 8 22.16 6.63 -12.04
C LEU A 8 21.55 6.36 -10.66
N ARG A 9 21.68 5.13 -10.15
CA ARG A 9 21.10 4.73 -8.87
C ARG A 9 21.81 5.40 -7.72
N THR A 10 21.04 5.65 -6.68
CA THR A 10 21.53 6.09 -5.36
C THR A 10 20.85 5.24 -4.30
N ASP A 11 21.42 5.18 -3.10
CA ASP A 11 20.85 4.39 -2.01
C ASP A 11 19.60 5.07 -1.41
N ASP A 12 19.64 6.40 -1.25
CA ASP A 12 18.58 7.17 -0.57
C ASP A 12 17.88 8.19 -1.48
N GLY A 13 17.73 7.85 -2.77
CA GLY A 13 17.13 8.77 -3.74
C GLY A 13 15.64 8.99 -3.51
N GLU A 14 15.17 10.22 -3.64
CA GLU A 14 13.76 10.57 -3.46
C GLU A 14 12.88 10.06 -4.61
N PHE A 15 13.45 9.76 -5.78
CA PHE A 15 12.69 9.38 -6.97
C PHE A 15 12.83 7.89 -7.29
N VAL A 16 11.75 7.28 -7.76
CA VAL A 16 11.68 5.89 -8.22
C VAL A 16 11.00 5.82 -9.58
N VAL A 17 11.18 4.69 -10.26
CA VAL A 17 10.43 4.35 -11.47
C VAL A 17 9.52 3.18 -11.16
N ALA A 18 8.22 3.36 -11.36
CA ALA A 18 7.19 2.37 -11.05
C ALA A 18 6.12 2.32 -12.13
N CYS A 19 5.34 1.25 -12.15
CA CYS A 19 4.13 1.17 -12.95
C CYS A 19 3.10 2.20 -12.42
N ARG A 20 2.53 3.02 -13.32
CA ARG A 20 1.57 4.07 -12.98
C ARG A 20 0.39 3.56 -12.17
N ASP A 21 -0.17 2.42 -12.59
CA ASP A 21 -1.44 1.92 -12.05
C ASP A 21 -1.25 1.05 -10.80
N THR A 22 -0.13 0.34 -10.70
CA THR A 22 0.09 -0.68 -9.67
C THR A 22 1.21 -0.35 -8.70
N GLY A 23 2.02 0.70 -8.93
CA GLY A 23 3.19 1.02 -8.12
C GLY A 23 4.33 -0.01 -8.17
N VAL A 24 4.13 -1.15 -8.86
CA VAL A 24 5.13 -2.22 -9.00
C VAL A 24 6.37 -1.70 -9.70
N ARG A 25 7.55 -2.13 -9.24
CA ARG A 25 8.86 -1.77 -9.79
C ARG A 25 9.45 -3.00 -10.51
N PRO A 26 9.20 -3.16 -11.81
CA PRO A 26 9.67 -4.33 -12.53
C PRO A 26 11.16 -4.22 -12.85
N GLU A 27 11.79 -5.35 -13.16
CA GLU A 27 13.13 -5.37 -13.75
C GLU A 27 13.21 -4.43 -14.99
N PRO A 28 14.22 -3.56 -15.08
CA PRO A 28 15.45 -3.50 -14.27
C PRO A 28 15.48 -2.43 -13.15
N VAL A 29 14.32 -1.93 -12.70
CA VAL A 29 14.21 -0.80 -11.75
C VAL A 29 13.73 -1.20 -10.35
N THR A 30 13.70 -2.50 -10.04
CA THR A 30 13.10 -3.07 -8.81
C THR A 30 13.46 -2.33 -7.53
N ASP A 31 14.76 -2.09 -7.30
CA ASP A 31 15.25 -1.38 -6.11
C ASP A 31 15.96 -0.07 -6.47
N ALA A 32 15.71 0.46 -7.66
CA ALA A 32 16.39 1.65 -8.16
C ALA A 32 15.76 2.92 -7.59
N ARG A 33 16.54 3.66 -6.80
CA ARG A 33 16.23 5.02 -6.38
C ARG A 33 17.16 6.02 -7.07
N PHE A 34 16.70 7.25 -7.21
CA PHE A 34 17.39 8.32 -7.93
C PHE A 34 17.29 9.61 -7.13
N ALA A 35 18.41 10.32 -6.97
CA ALA A 35 18.41 11.59 -6.25
C ALA A 35 17.69 12.72 -6.98
N ARG A 36 17.58 12.65 -8.32
CA ARG A 36 16.97 13.70 -9.14
C ARG A 36 15.90 13.12 -10.06
N TYR A 37 14.83 13.88 -10.24
CA TYR A 37 13.77 13.56 -11.20
C TYR A 37 14.31 13.30 -12.61
N ALA A 38 15.24 14.15 -13.08
CA ALA A 38 15.85 13.99 -14.40
C ALA A 38 16.65 12.68 -14.55
N ASP A 39 17.21 12.14 -13.46
CA ASP A 39 17.95 10.88 -13.47
C ASP A 39 16.97 9.71 -13.51
N ALA A 40 15.87 9.81 -12.76
CA ALA A 40 14.75 8.87 -12.79
C ALA A 40 14.05 8.84 -14.16
N GLU A 41 13.87 9.97 -14.85
CA GLU A 41 13.30 9.98 -16.21
C GLU A 41 14.20 9.27 -17.22
N ARG A 42 15.52 9.49 -17.14
CA ARG A 42 16.47 8.78 -18.00
C ARG A 42 16.43 7.28 -17.73
N ALA A 43 16.33 6.89 -16.47
CA ALA A 43 16.17 5.49 -16.09
C ALA A 43 14.83 4.90 -16.56
N CYS A 44 13.73 5.66 -16.48
CA CYS A 44 12.41 5.27 -16.96
C CYS A 44 12.42 5.01 -18.47
N SER A 45 13.03 5.91 -19.25
CA SER A 45 13.21 5.73 -20.69
C SER A 45 14.05 4.48 -21.01
N ALA A 46 15.17 4.29 -20.29
CA ALA A 46 16.03 3.12 -20.45
C ALA A 46 15.33 1.80 -20.09
N ALA A 47 14.52 1.79 -19.03
CA ALA A 47 13.74 0.64 -18.58
C ALA A 47 12.63 0.29 -19.58
N SER A 48 11.91 1.29 -20.08
CA SER A 48 10.88 1.12 -21.11
C SER A 48 11.44 0.51 -22.39
N ARG A 49 12.62 0.97 -22.85
CA ARG A 49 13.32 0.38 -23.99
C ARG A 49 13.76 -1.05 -23.72
N TYR A 50 14.34 -1.31 -22.55
CA TYR A 50 14.77 -2.66 -22.15
C TYR A 50 13.59 -3.64 -22.18
N ARG A 51 12.46 -3.28 -21.56
CA ARG A 51 11.28 -4.14 -21.51
C ARG A 51 10.64 -4.34 -22.87
N THR A 52 10.74 -3.36 -23.75
CA THR A 52 10.26 -3.48 -25.13
C THR A 52 11.09 -4.48 -25.92
N ALA A 53 12.42 -4.37 -25.83
CA ALA A 53 13.32 -5.36 -26.44
C ALA A 53 13.13 -6.77 -25.84
N MET A 54 12.91 -6.88 -24.52
CA MET A 54 12.64 -8.18 -23.90
C MET A 54 11.34 -8.83 -24.41
N ARG A 55 10.31 -8.05 -24.73
CA ARG A 55 9.07 -8.59 -25.31
C ARG A 55 9.24 -9.15 -26.72
N GLU A 56 10.25 -8.71 -27.45
CA GLU A 56 10.58 -9.33 -28.75
C GLU A 56 11.07 -10.77 -28.57
N LEU A 57 11.66 -11.08 -27.41
CA LEU A 57 12.15 -12.42 -27.06
C LEU A 57 11.12 -13.25 -26.28
N ALA A 58 10.32 -12.59 -25.44
CA ALA A 58 9.30 -13.21 -24.57
C ALA A 58 7.99 -12.40 -24.62
N PRO A 59 7.13 -12.65 -25.62
CA PRO A 59 5.90 -11.89 -25.86
C PRO A 59 4.90 -11.92 -24.69
N GLU A 60 4.96 -12.94 -23.84
CA GLU A 60 4.13 -13.13 -22.65
C GLU A 60 4.43 -12.13 -21.52
N LEU A 61 5.54 -11.38 -21.62
CA LEU A 61 5.92 -10.39 -20.61
C LEU A 61 4.88 -9.26 -20.49
N THR A 62 4.37 -9.08 -19.27
CA THR A 62 3.40 -8.03 -18.93
C THR A 62 3.88 -6.64 -19.35
N ARG A 63 2.98 -5.86 -19.96
CA ARG A 63 3.21 -4.45 -20.25
C ARG A 63 3.00 -3.64 -18.97
N HIS A 64 3.98 -2.80 -18.64
CA HIS A 64 3.87 -1.83 -17.56
C HIS A 64 3.99 -0.43 -18.16
N ASP A 65 3.08 0.47 -17.78
CA ASP A 65 3.21 1.90 -18.07
C ASP A 65 4.11 2.52 -17.00
N LEU A 66 5.40 2.69 -17.30
CA LEU A 66 6.37 3.18 -16.33
C LEU A 66 6.31 4.70 -16.23
N THR A 67 6.30 5.20 -15.00
CA THR A 67 6.36 6.63 -14.67
C THR A 67 7.36 6.89 -13.56
N VAL A 68 7.88 8.12 -13.50
CA VAL A 68 8.64 8.59 -12.35
C VAL A 68 7.67 8.94 -11.23
N SER A 69 8.04 8.64 -10.00
CA SER A 69 7.30 8.98 -8.79
C SER A 69 8.26 9.25 -7.65
N THR A 70 7.81 9.93 -6.60
CA THR A 70 8.60 10.06 -5.37
C THR A 70 8.46 8.80 -4.51
N VAL A 71 9.49 8.51 -3.71
CA VAL A 71 9.42 7.53 -2.62
C VAL A 71 8.44 8.09 -1.61
N ARG A 72 7.17 7.70 -1.72
CA ARG A 72 6.25 7.81 -0.60
C ARG A 72 6.62 6.70 0.37
N GLU A 73 7.41 7.03 1.39
CA GLU A 73 7.36 6.23 2.61
C GLU A 73 5.93 6.39 3.12
N GLY A 74 5.11 5.36 2.93
CA GLY A 74 3.73 5.34 3.41
C GLY A 74 3.76 5.53 4.91
N THR A 75 3.63 6.78 5.36
CA THR A 75 3.50 7.07 6.77
C THR A 75 2.09 6.70 7.16
N VAL A 76 1.99 5.73 8.06
CA VAL A 76 0.73 5.29 8.62
C VAL A 76 0.61 5.95 9.99
N GLU A 77 -0.38 6.81 10.13
CA GLU A 77 -0.72 7.43 11.42
C GLU A 77 -1.77 6.56 12.13
N LEU A 78 -1.50 6.23 13.39
CA LEU A 78 -2.36 5.42 14.25
C LEU A 78 -2.85 6.27 15.42
N ALA A 79 -4.15 6.49 15.52
CA ALA A 79 -4.80 7.10 16.67
C ALA A 79 -5.66 6.07 17.39
N ALA A 80 -5.44 5.85 18.69
CA ALA A 80 -6.25 4.96 19.50
C ALA A 80 -6.95 5.74 20.61
N VAL A 81 -8.28 5.62 20.67
CA VAL A 81 -9.11 6.16 21.74
C VAL A 81 -9.64 5.00 22.57
N ARG A 82 -9.42 5.06 23.88
CA ARG A 82 -9.99 4.11 24.85
C ARG A 82 -11.02 4.80 25.71
N GLU A 83 -12.24 4.32 25.67
CA GLU A 83 -13.35 4.80 26.48
C GLU A 83 -13.70 3.77 27.55
N ALA A 84 -13.81 4.21 28.80
CA ALA A 84 -14.36 3.39 29.86
C ALA A 84 -15.89 3.38 29.74
N THR A 85 -16.49 2.21 29.70
CA THR A 85 -17.95 2.09 29.73
C THR A 85 -18.43 1.93 31.17
N ASP A 86 -19.69 2.29 31.43
CA ASP A 86 -20.31 2.12 32.75
C ASP A 86 -20.54 0.65 33.16
N ARG A 87 -20.22 -0.31 32.28
CA ARG A 87 -20.36 -1.74 32.54
C ARG A 87 -19.10 -2.32 33.17
N ARG A 88 -19.27 -3.27 34.09
CA ARG A 88 -18.17 -4.04 34.68
C ARG A 88 -18.22 -5.49 34.22
N ARG A 89 -17.04 -6.06 33.99
CA ARG A 89 -16.84 -7.49 33.74
C ARG A 89 -17.12 -8.29 35.02
N PRO A 90 -17.39 -9.60 34.92
CA PRO A 90 -17.62 -10.47 36.08
C PRO A 90 -16.46 -10.49 37.10
N ASN A 91 -15.23 -10.21 36.63
CA ASN A 91 -14.03 -10.11 37.45
C ASN A 91 -13.79 -8.72 38.06
N GLY A 92 -14.74 -7.78 37.95
CA GLY A 92 -14.68 -6.45 38.55
C GLY A 92 -13.93 -5.38 37.74
N LEU A 93 -13.32 -5.74 36.61
CA LEU A 93 -12.66 -4.77 35.71
C LEU A 93 -13.70 -4.02 34.86
N PRO A 94 -13.50 -2.72 34.57
CA PRO A 94 -14.38 -1.98 33.68
C PRO A 94 -14.35 -2.56 32.25
N HIS A 95 -15.51 -2.65 31.60
CA HIS A 95 -15.55 -2.80 30.15
C HIS A 95 -14.97 -1.52 29.54
N SER A 96 -14.02 -1.68 28.62
CA SER A 96 -13.50 -0.56 27.84
C SER A 96 -13.78 -0.79 26.37
N ARG A 97 -14.30 0.23 25.70
CA ARG A 97 -14.37 0.29 24.24
C ARG A 97 -13.05 0.88 23.74
N GLN A 98 -12.47 0.27 22.73
CA GLN A 98 -11.28 0.81 22.06
C GLN A 98 -11.63 1.05 20.60
N THR A 99 -11.39 2.26 20.14
CA THR A 99 -11.50 2.64 18.73
C THR A 99 -10.12 3.00 18.24
N VAL A 100 -9.71 2.40 17.13
CA VAL A 100 -8.42 2.65 16.49
C VAL A 100 -8.69 3.19 15.10
N THR A 101 -8.20 4.40 14.83
CA THR A 101 -8.25 5.04 13.51
C THR A 101 -6.86 4.96 12.89
N LEU A 102 -6.79 4.38 11.69
CA LEU A 102 -5.58 4.27 10.91
C LEU A 102 -5.74 5.10 9.64
N ALA A 103 -4.83 6.06 9.42
CA ALA A 103 -4.79 6.88 8.22
C ALA A 103 -3.45 6.68 7.52
N GLY A 104 -3.48 6.47 6.21
CA GLY A 104 -2.28 6.26 5.41
C GLY A 104 -2.50 6.69 3.97
N SER A 105 -1.40 6.98 3.28
CA SER A 105 -1.41 7.32 1.84
C SER A 105 -1.05 6.14 0.94
N GLY A 106 -0.81 4.96 1.53
CA GLY A 106 -0.55 3.72 0.81
C GLY A 106 -1.81 3.20 0.12
N ASN A 107 -1.67 2.77 -1.13
CA ASN A 107 -2.67 2.04 -1.88
C ASN A 107 -2.14 0.63 -2.19
N ASP A 108 -3.02 -0.37 -2.24
CA ASP A 108 -2.69 -1.77 -2.59
C ASP A 108 -1.86 -2.54 -1.52
N GLU A 109 -1.88 -2.10 -0.26
CA GLU A 109 -1.25 -2.78 0.88
C GLU A 109 -2.27 -3.51 1.75
N TRP A 110 -1.90 -4.66 2.31
CA TRP A 110 -2.77 -5.45 3.18
C TRP A 110 -2.73 -4.96 4.63
N LEU A 111 -3.87 -4.52 5.16
CA LEU A 111 -4.03 -4.23 6.59
C LEU A 111 -4.37 -5.51 7.35
N ARG A 112 -3.45 -5.99 8.21
CA ARG A 112 -3.71 -7.11 9.12
C ARG A 112 -4.12 -6.58 10.49
N VAL A 113 -5.34 -6.89 10.92
CA VAL A 113 -5.85 -6.59 12.26
C VAL A 113 -5.85 -7.88 13.08
N GLU A 114 -5.05 -7.94 14.16
CA GLU A 114 -5.10 -9.07 15.08
C GLU A 114 -6.23 -8.87 16.08
N ASN A 115 -7.09 -9.87 16.24
CA ASN A 115 -8.29 -9.86 17.10
C ASN A 115 -9.38 -8.83 16.70
N GLY A 116 -9.41 -8.42 15.43
CA GLY A 116 -10.49 -7.60 14.88
C GLY A 116 -11.22 -8.30 13.74
N PRO A 117 -12.47 -7.89 13.43
CA PRO A 117 -13.18 -8.37 12.25
C PRO A 117 -12.41 -7.93 10.99
N VAL A 118 -12.21 -8.85 10.05
CA VAL A 118 -11.55 -8.57 8.77
C VAL A 118 -12.51 -7.77 7.88
N VAL A 119 -12.11 -6.55 7.52
CA VAL A 119 -12.86 -5.66 6.61
C VAL A 119 -12.09 -5.48 5.31
N HIS A 120 -12.79 -5.61 4.18
CA HIS A 120 -12.23 -5.42 2.84
C HIS A 120 -12.56 -4.00 2.35
N PHE A 121 -11.52 -3.21 2.06
CA PHE A 121 -11.68 -1.90 1.44
C PHE A 121 -11.75 -2.05 -0.08
N THR A 122 -12.87 -1.67 -0.69
CA THR A 122 -13.11 -1.75 -2.15
C THR A 122 -12.56 -0.56 -2.94
N GLY A 123 -11.94 0.42 -2.27
CA GLY A 123 -11.31 1.59 -2.87
C GLY A 123 -11.89 2.92 -2.37
N PRO A 124 -11.26 4.06 -2.72
CA PRO A 124 -11.61 5.39 -2.20
C PRO A 124 -13.02 5.86 -2.62
N ASP A 125 -13.53 5.37 -3.75
CA ASP A 125 -14.83 5.77 -4.31
C ASP A 125 -15.97 4.79 -3.98
N SER A 126 -15.66 3.70 -3.27
CA SER A 126 -16.65 2.69 -2.89
C SER A 126 -16.95 2.82 -1.41
N LEU A 127 -17.93 3.68 -1.10
CA LEU A 127 -18.51 3.73 0.25
C LEU A 127 -19.11 2.36 0.56
N LEU A 128 -18.67 1.74 1.65
CA LEU A 128 -19.32 0.56 2.18
C LEU A 128 -20.67 0.97 2.75
N ASP A 129 -21.72 0.24 2.40
CA ASP A 129 -23.05 0.45 2.95
C ASP A 129 -23.06 0.14 4.45
N ASP A 130 -23.53 1.08 5.26
CA ASP A 130 -23.59 0.97 6.73
C ASP A 130 -24.39 -0.27 7.17
N GLU A 131 -25.43 -0.65 6.43
CA GLU A 131 -26.21 -1.87 6.71
C GLU A 131 -25.38 -3.14 6.46
N PHE A 132 -24.64 -3.16 5.34
CA PHE A 132 -23.73 -4.25 5.02
C PHE A 132 -22.61 -4.39 6.05
N VAL A 133 -21.99 -3.27 6.45
CA VAL A 133 -20.94 -3.24 7.47
C VAL A 133 -21.47 -3.74 8.81
N THR A 134 -22.63 -3.24 9.25
CA THR A 134 -23.27 -3.66 10.51
C THR A 134 -23.54 -5.16 10.51
N ARG A 135 -24.15 -5.70 9.45
CA ARG A 135 -24.43 -7.14 9.32
C ARG A 135 -23.17 -8.00 9.35
N GLN A 136 -22.09 -7.54 8.72
CA GLN A 136 -20.81 -8.25 8.74
C GLN A 136 -20.17 -8.23 10.14
N LEU A 137 -20.23 -7.09 10.83
CA LEU A 137 -19.73 -6.96 12.19
C LEU A 137 -20.52 -7.83 13.15
N ASP A 138 -21.85 -7.82 13.11
CA ASP A 138 -22.70 -8.66 13.97
C ASP A 138 -22.48 -10.15 13.70
N SER A 139 -22.29 -10.55 12.44
CA SER A 139 -22.00 -11.94 12.08
C SER A 139 -20.63 -12.42 12.57
N LYS A 140 -19.67 -11.52 12.82
CA LYS A 140 -18.28 -11.85 13.18
C LYS A 140 -17.95 -11.58 14.64
N LEU A 141 -18.69 -10.70 15.29
CA LEU A 141 -18.55 -10.29 16.69
C LEU A 141 -19.64 -10.89 17.58
N GLY A 142 -20.36 -11.91 17.11
CA GLY A 142 -21.61 -12.45 17.66
C GLY A 142 -21.76 -12.30 19.18
N GLU A 143 -22.96 -11.92 19.60
CA GLU A 143 -23.38 -11.72 21.00
C GLU A 143 -22.90 -12.87 21.91
N ASP A 144 -21.69 -12.76 22.46
CA ASP A 144 -21.20 -13.45 23.65
C ASP A 144 -19.74 -13.03 23.92
N ALA A 145 -19.57 -11.93 24.68
CA ALA A 145 -18.40 -11.66 25.53
C ALA A 145 -18.68 -10.58 26.59
#